data_AF-A0A7C1LN68-F1
#
_entry.id   AF-A0A7C1LN68-F1
#
_cell.length_a   1.000
_cell.length_b   1.000
_cell.length_c   1.000
_cell.angle_alpha   90.00
_cell.angle_beta   90.00
_cell.angle_gamma   90.00
#
_symmetry.space_group_name_H-M   'P 1'
#
loop_
_entity.id
_entity.type
_entity.pdbx_description
1 polymer ?
#
loop_
_entity_poly.entity_id
_entity_poly.type
_entity_poly.pdbx_seq_one_letter_code
_entity_poly.pdbx_strand_id
1 'polypeptide(L)'
;MRAGKILILIGALLTLVSTFFFTFFEIIFTGTYASGLGFVFNIPTILSSADGYAITMGVEVMVVYILAIVYIVFILSGILQLVGLASRVVDIIGSILPIVVGVLILLINLGILNMLGYTQLFWEVPILDGVLPFNLAIGPTSLVAITSLGTYTLLAGGVLGLVGGIIGTSDF
;
A
#
# COMPACT_ATOMS: atom_id res chain seq x y z
N MET A 1 -14.71 -24.39 4.92
CA MET A 1 -14.49 -23.27 3.98
C MET A 1 -13.70 -23.80 2.79
N ARG A 2 -14.15 -23.57 1.54
CA ARG A 2 -13.35 -23.94 0.35
C ARG A 2 -12.03 -23.18 0.34
N ALA A 3 -11.02 -23.76 -0.31
CA ALA A 3 -9.67 -23.20 -0.39
C ALA A 3 -9.66 -21.73 -0.87
N GLY A 4 -10.52 -21.37 -1.85
CA GLY A 4 -10.66 -19.99 -2.33
C GLY A 4 -11.03 -18.99 -1.23
N LYS A 5 -12.05 -19.28 -0.42
CA LYS A 5 -12.46 -18.40 0.70
C LYS A 5 -11.35 -18.23 1.74
N ILE A 6 -10.56 -19.28 1.99
CA ILE A 6 -9.44 -19.22 2.93
C ILE A 6 -8.34 -18.31 2.38
N LEU A 7 -7.99 -18.46 1.10
CA LEU A 7 -6.99 -17.61 0.45
C LEU A 7 -7.40 -16.14 0.42
N ILE A 8 -8.67 -15.84 0.12
CA ILE A 8 -9.23 -14.48 0.19
C ILE A 8 -9.08 -13.91 1.60
N LEU A 9 -9.48 -14.68 2.62
CA LEU A 9 -9.40 -14.21 4.01
C LEU A 9 -7.96 -13.93 4.43
N ILE A 10 -7.02 -14.83 4.13
CA ILE A 10 -5.60 -14.65 4.44
C ILE A 10 -5.04 -13.46 3.65
N GLY A 11 -5.36 -13.35 2.36
CA GLY A 11 -4.93 -12.26 1.49
C GLY A 11 -5.41 -10.90 2.00
N ALA A 12 -6.67 -10.82 2.42
CA ALA A 12 -7.27 -9.62 2.96
C ALA A 12 -6.64 -9.20 4.29
N LEU A 13 -6.48 -10.15 5.22
CA LEU A 13 -5.82 -9.89 6.50
C LEU A 13 -4.37 -9.44 6.28
N LEU A 14 -3.64 -10.10 5.38
CA LEU A 14 -2.26 -9.73 5.09
C LEU A 14 -2.16 -8.36 4.44
N THR A 15 -3.07 -8.02 3.51
CA THR A 15 -3.17 -6.68 2.91
C THR A 15 -3.44 -5.61 3.97
N LEU A 16 -4.39 -5.84 4.88
CA LEU A 16 -4.72 -4.90 5.96
C LEU A 16 -3.57 -4.72 6.94
N VAL A 17 -2.99 -5.82 7.43
CA VAL A 17 -1.83 -5.78 8.34
C VAL A 17 -0.67 -5.05 7.67
N SER A 18 -0.40 -5.39 6.41
CA SER A 18 0.67 -4.75 5.65
C SER A 18 0.46 -3.25 5.44
N THR A 19 -0.78 -2.82 5.20
CA THR A 19 -1.10 -1.41 4.92
C THR A 19 -1.02 -0.57 6.18
N PHE A 20 -1.55 -1.08 7.30
CA PHE A 20 -1.69 -0.29 8.53
C PHE A 20 -0.59 -0.54 9.55
N PHE A 21 0.11 -1.67 9.54
CA PHE A 21 1.08 -1.99 10.59
C PHE A 21 2.52 -2.05 10.10
N PHE A 22 2.77 -2.20 8.79
CA PHE A 22 4.11 -2.34 8.25
C PHE A 22 4.55 -1.15 7.41
N THR A 23 5.84 -0.89 7.44
CA THR A 23 6.50 0.04 6.54
C THR A 23 6.62 -0.60 5.16
N PHE A 24 6.25 0.13 4.11
CA PHE A 24 6.49 -0.28 2.73
C PHE A 24 7.96 -0.10 2.36
N PHE A 25 8.52 1.06 2.66
CA PHE A 25 9.94 1.35 2.53
C PHE A 25 10.37 2.48 3.47
N GLU A 26 11.64 2.46 3.84
CA GLU A 26 12.30 3.47 4.67
C GLU A 26 13.02 4.49 3.79
N ILE A 27 13.02 5.76 4.19
CA ILE A 27 13.82 6.80 3.55
C ILE A 27 15.08 7.09 4.36
N ILE A 28 16.23 6.83 3.74
CA ILE A 28 17.54 6.72 4.40
C ILE A 28 17.96 8.04 5.08
N PHE A 29 17.56 9.20 4.53
CA PHE A 29 18.09 10.51 4.95
C PHE A 29 17.14 11.35 5.80
N THR A 30 15.89 10.93 5.97
CA THR A 30 14.85 11.73 6.63
C THR A 30 14.34 11.09 7.91
N GLY A 31 14.65 9.81 8.17
CA GLY A 31 14.06 9.06 9.27
C GLY A 31 12.55 8.89 9.13
N THR A 32 12.01 9.08 7.93
CA THR A 32 10.60 8.90 7.61
C THR A 32 10.36 7.56 6.96
N TYR A 33 9.18 7.02 7.18
CA TYR A 33 8.75 5.75 6.61
C TYR A 33 7.55 5.96 5.70
N ALA A 34 7.52 5.25 4.58
CA ALA A 34 6.32 5.18 3.75
C ALA A 34 5.42 4.06 4.27
N SER A 35 4.23 4.41 4.74
CA SER A 35 3.24 3.45 5.25
C SER A 35 1.81 3.93 5.00
N GLY A 36 0.83 3.01 5.00
CA GLY A 36 -0.57 3.37 4.87
C GLY A 36 -1.08 4.22 6.04
N LEU A 37 -0.59 3.99 7.27
CA LEU A 37 -0.87 4.89 8.41
C LEU A 37 -0.30 6.29 8.21
N GLY A 38 0.91 6.39 7.66
CA GLY A 38 1.50 7.69 7.31
C GLY A 38 0.59 8.48 6.37
N PHE A 39 0.02 7.81 5.36
CA PHE A 39 -0.98 8.45 4.50
C PHE A 39 -2.24 8.89 5.25
N VAL A 40 -2.79 8.04 6.12
CA VAL A 40 -3.98 8.39 6.91
C VAL A 40 -3.75 9.65 7.75
N PHE A 41 -2.58 9.79 8.36
CA PHE A 41 -2.23 11.00 9.14
C PHE A 41 -1.93 12.22 8.29
N ASN A 42 -1.51 12.02 7.04
CA ASN A 42 -1.31 13.12 6.11
C ASN A 42 -2.61 13.65 5.49
N ILE A 43 -3.73 12.91 5.54
CA ILE A 43 -5.02 13.35 4.95
C ILE A 43 -5.44 14.77 5.38
N PRO A 44 -5.46 15.14 6.69
CA PRO A 44 -5.81 16.50 7.10
C PRO A 44 -4.90 17.57 6.47
N THR A 45 -3.60 17.31 6.38
CA THR A 45 -2.61 18.21 5.77
C THR A 45 -2.80 18.31 4.26
N ILE A 46 -3.09 17.19 3.59
CA ILE A 46 -3.41 17.17 2.16
C ILE A 46 -4.66 18.00 1.87
N LEU A 47 -5.70 17.92 2.71
CA LEU A 47 -6.94 18.67 2.52
C LEU A 47 -6.80 20.17 2.84
N SER A 48 -5.96 20.53 3.82
CA SER A 48 -5.78 21.92 4.25
C SER A 48 -4.64 22.67 3.56
N SER A 49 -3.65 21.95 3.01
CA SER A 49 -2.39 22.53 2.51
C SER A 49 -1.75 21.71 1.38
N ALA A 50 -2.53 21.31 0.37
CA ALA A 50 -2.05 20.53 -0.77
C ALA A 50 -0.91 21.18 -1.57
N ASP A 51 -0.80 22.53 -1.54
CA ASP A 51 0.24 23.28 -2.26
C ASP A 51 1.66 22.83 -1.89
N GLY A 52 1.90 22.49 -0.62
CA GLY A 52 3.21 22.03 -0.15
C GLY A 52 3.63 20.70 -0.80
N TYR A 53 2.70 19.76 -0.92
CA TYR A 53 2.93 18.50 -1.63
C TYR A 53 3.11 18.75 -3.12
N ALA A 54 2.26 19.59 -3.74
CA ALA A 54 2.33 19.91 -5.16
C ALA A 54 3.69 20.49 -5.57
N ILE A 55 4.23 21.44 -4.79
CA ILE A 55 5.55 22.04 -5.00
C ILE A 55 6.65 20.97 -4.91
N THR A 56 6.60 20.12 -3.88
CA THR A 56 7.63 19.10 -3.65
C THR A 56 7.62 18.01 -4.71
N MET A 57 6.43 17.65 -5.18
CA MET A 57 6.21 16.66 -6.23
C MET A 57 6.42 17.24 -7.64
N GLY A 58 6.49 18.57 -7.79
CA GLY A 58 6.61 19.25 -9.08
C GLY A 58 5.39 19.11 -9.98
N VAL A 59 4.19 19.02 -9.39
CA VAL A 59 2.92 18.80 -10.12
C VAL A 59 1.86 19.82 -9.72
N GLU A 60 0.76 19.85 -10.46
CA GLU A 60 -0.41 20.66 -10.08
C GLU A 60 -1.12 20.08 -8.86
N VAL A 61 -1.71 20.95 -8.03
CA VAL A 61 -2.49 20.58 -6.84
C VAL A 61 -3.60 19.58 -7.15
N MET A 62 -4.23 19.69 -8.33
CA MET A 62 -5.24 18.74 -8.78
C MET A 62 -4.71 17.29 -8.84
N VAL A 63 -3.45 17.10 -9.24
CA VAL A 63 -2.82 15.77 -9.30
C VAL A 63 -2.67 15.18 -7.89
N VAL A 64 -2.33 16.01 -6.90
CA VAL A 64 -2.23 15.58 -5.48
C VAL A 64 -3.57 15.04 -5.00
N TYR A 65 -4.68 15.72 -5.29
CA TYR A 65 -6.01 15.26 -4.90
C TYR A 65 -6.42 13.97 -5.62
N ILE A 66 -6.12 13.84 -6.91
CA ILE A 66 -6.38 12.61 -7.67
C ILE A 66 -5.61 11.44 -7.05
N LEU A 67 -4.32 11.63 -6.74
CA LEU A 67 -3.51 10.61 -6.09
C LEU A 67 -4.04 10.25 -4.71
N ALA A 68 -4.44 11.23 -3.90
CA ALA A 68 -5.04 10.98 -2.60
C ALA A 68 -6.31 10.12 -2.70
N ILE A 69 -7.19 10.37 -3.67
CA ILE A 69 -8.38 9.55 -3.91
C ILE A 69 -7.99 8.11 -4.28
N VAL A 70 -7.02 7.94 -5.19
CA VAL A 70 -6.53 6.61 -5.59
C VAL A 70 -5.93 5.87 -4.39
N TYR A 71 -5.18 6.56 -3.54
CA TYR A 71 -4.57 5.97 -2.33
C TYR A 71 -5.59 5.64 -1.25
N ILE A 72 -6.68 6.40 -1.12
CA ILE A 72 -7.81 6.02 -0.26
C ILE A 72 -8.43 4.70 -0.74
N VAL A 73 -8.67 4.56 -2.05
CA VAL A 73 -9.22 3.31 -2.62
C VAL A 73 -8.25 2.15 -2.42
N PHE A 74 -6.95 2.38 -2.56
CA PHE A 74 -5.91 1.40 -2.24
C PHE A 74 -5.95 0.96 -0.77
N ILE A 75 -6.03 1.88 0.19
CA ILE A 75 -6.07 1.51 1.62
C ILE A 75 -7.31 0.68 1.96
N LEU A 76 -8.43 0.95 1.27
CA LEU A 76 -9.65 0.17 1.41
C LEU A 76 -9.60 -1.19 0.70
N SER A 77 -8.54 -1.50 -0.06
CA SER A 77 -8.48 -2.71 -0.87
C SER A 77 -8.55 -4.00 -0.05
N GLY A 78 -7.97 -4.02 1.15
CA GLY A 78 -8.09 -5.15 2.07
C GLY A 78 -9.54 -5.39 2.54
N ILE A 79 -10.32 -4.32 2.72
CA ILE A 79 -11.76 -4.43 3.02
C ILE A 79 -12.51 -4.94 1.79
N LEU A 80 -12.17 -4.48 0.58
CA LEU A 80 -12.76 -4.99 -0.66
C LEU A 80 -12.50 -6.49 -0.84
N GLN A 81 -11.30 -6.97 -0.51
CA GLN A 81 -11.00 -8.41 -0.49
C GLN A 81 -11.87 -9.18 0.53
N LEU A 82 -12.13 -8.63 1.72
CA LEU A 82 -13.05 -9.25 2.68
C LEU A 82 -14.50 -9.33 2.15
N VAL A 83 -14.99 -8.27 1.51
CA VAL A 83 -16.30 -8.28 0.81
C VAL A 83 -16.29 -9.31 -0.32
N GLY A 84 -15.11 -9.56 -0.88
CA GLY A 84 -14.79 -10.62 -1.82
C GLY A 84 -15.23 -12.03 -1.43
N LEU A 85 -15.35 -12.31 -0.13
CA LEU A 85 -15.89 -13.58 0.39
C LEU A 85 -17.33 -13.85 -0.09
N ALA A 86 -18.10 -12.78 -0.31
CA ALA A 86 -19.45 -12.84 -0.87
C ALA A 86 -19.49 -12.63 -2.38
N SER A 87 -18.57 -11.83 -2.95
CA SER A 87 -18.53 -11.54 -4.39
C SER A 87 -17.12 -11.65 -4.96
N ARG A 88 -16.89 -12.69 -5.77
CA ARG A 88 -15.62 -12.94 -6.46
C ARG A 88 -15.10 -11.73 -7.24
N VAL A 89 -16.00 -10.96 -7.87
CA VAL A 89 -15.60 -9.80 -8.68
C VAL A 89 -14.97 -8.71 -7.81
N VAL A 90 -15.54 -8.49 -6.61
CA VAL A 90 -15.04 -7.48 -5.67
C VAL A 90 -13.68 -7.88 -5.11
N ASP A 91 -13.49 -9.17 -4.84
CA ASP A 91 -12.19 -9.70 -4.43
C ASP A 91 -11.10 -9.41 -5.46
N ILE A 92 -11.33 -9.80 -6.72
CA ILE A 92 -10.37 -9.60 -7.82
C ILE A 92 -9.98 -8.13 -7.94
N ILE A 93 -10.95 -7.21 -7.89
CA ILE A 93 -10.69 -5.77 -7.94
C ILE A 93 -9.88 -5.31 -6.72
N GLY A 94 -10.28 -5.74 -5.51
CA GLY A 94 -9.58 -5.45 -4.26
C GLY A 94 -8.17 -6.05 -4.20
N SER A 95 -7.88 -7.09 -4.96
CA SER A 95 -6.57 -7.73 -5.06
C SER A 95 -5.63 -7.08 -6.05
N ILE A 96 -6.15 -6.52 -7.15
CA ILE A 96 -5.33 -5.85 -8.16
C ILE A 96 -4.63 -4.62 -7.57
N LEU A 97 -5.31 -3.82 -6.76
CA LEU A 97 -4.76 -2.59 -6.18
C LEU A 97 -3.47 -2.81 -5.36
N PRO A 98 -3.43 -3.70 -4.35
CA PRO A 98 -2.22 -3.94 -3.57
C PRO A 98 -1.11 -4.60 -4.40
N ILE A 99 -1.45 -5.40 -5.42
CA ILE A 99 -0.46 -5.92 -6.38
C ILE A 99 0.18 -4.75 -7.13
N VAL A 100 -0.62 -3.89 -7.74
CA VAL A 100 -0.13 -2.75 -8.53
C VAL A 100 0.72 -1.83 -7.66
N VAL A 101 0.24 -1.44 -6.48
CA VAL A 101 0.98 -0.56 -5.56
C VAL A 101 2.28 -1.21 -5.10
N GLY A 102 2.25 -2.48 -4.68
CA GLY A 102 3.45 -3.20 -4.26
C GLY A 102 4.49 -3.33 -5.37
N VAL A 103 4.07 -3.59 -6.61
CA VAL A 103 4.97 -3.64 -7.78
C VAL A 103 5.56 -2.27 -8.06
N LEU A 104 4.75 -1.20 -8.04
CA LEU A 104 5.22 0.16 -8.25
C LEU A 104 6.29 0.54 -7.22
N ILE A 105 6.09 0.21 -5.95
CA ILE A 105 7.07 0.47 -4.89
C ILE A 105 8.38 -0.27 -5.15
N LEU A 106 8.33 -1.55 -5.54
CA LEU A 106 9.53 -2.31 -5.90
C LEU A 106 10.26 -1.67 -7.08
N LEU A 107 9.55 -1.28 -8.14
CA LEU A 107 10.15 -0.67 -9.33
C LEU A 107 10.78 0.70 -9.03
N ILE A 108 10.17 1.48 -8.13
CA ILE A 108 10.72 2.75 -7.64
C ILE A 108 12.02 2.49 -6.87
N ASN A 109 12.01 1.55 -5.91
CA ASN A 109 13.19 1.25 -5.08
C ASN A 109 14.31 0.51 -5.84
N LEU A 110 13.99 -0.13 -6.96
CA LEU A 110 14.99 -0.66 -7.90
C LEU A 110 15.59 0.43 -8.81
N GLY A 111 15.10 1.67 -8.73
CA GLY A 111 15.54 2.76 -9.60
C GLY A 111 15.07 2.65 -11.06
N ILE A 112 14.12 1.76 -11.35
CA ILE A 112 13.55 1.57 -12.68
C ILE A 112 12.53 2.68 -13.00
N LEU A 113 11.74 3.08 -12.00
CA LEU A 113 10.75 4.16 -12.11
C LEU A 113 11.17 5.37 -11.28
N ASN A 114 11.31 6.53 -11.93
CA ASN A 114 11.54 7.79 -11.25
C ASN A 114 10.22 8.43 -10.79
N MET A 115 9.59 7.79 -9.80
CA MET A 115 8.27 8.16 -9.27
C MET A 115 8.27 8.32 -7.74
N LEU A 116 9.44 8.43 -7.12
CA LEU A 116 9.58 8.53 -5.67
C LEU A 116 8.80 9.72 -5.09
N GLY A 117 8.78 10.87 -5.77
CA GLY A 117 8.00 12.04 -5.35
C GLY A 117 6.51 11.74 -5.15
N TYR A 118 5.92 10.86 -5.98
CA TYR A 118 4.50 10.49 -5.86
C TYR A 118 4.16 9.74 -4.57
N THR A 119 5.17 9.14 -3.94
CA THR A 119 5.00 8.39 -2.69
C THR A 119 5.02 9.28 -1.45
N GLN A 120 5.31 10.58 -1.57
CA GLN A 120 5.43 11.51 -0.44
C GLN A 120 4.19 11.59 0.43
N LEU A 121 3.02 11.31 -0.13
CA LEU A 121 1.76 11.26 0.62
C LEU A 121 1.76 10.16 1.69
N PHE A 122 2.60 9.13 1.55
CA PHE A 122 2.76 8.06 2.53
C PHE A 122 3.85 8.33 3.59
N TRP A 123 4.66 9.37 3.41
CA TRP A 123 5.84 9.60 4.24
C TRP A 123 5.44 10.25 5.54
N GLU A 124 5.75 9.60 6.64
CA GLU A 124 5.49 10.14 7.97
C GLU A 124 6.55 9.66 8.95
N VAL A 125 6.72 10.41 10.04
CA VAL A 125 7.55 9.98 11.18
C VAL A 125 6.86 8.79 11.86
N PRO A 126 7.59 7.78 12.36
CA PRO A 126 6.97 6.68 13.11
C PRO A 126 6.22 7.22 14.34
N ILE A 127 5.08 6.60 14.66
CA ILE A 127 4.36 6.88 15.92
C ILE A 127 5.23 6.42 17.09
N LEU A 128 5.79 5.22 16.95
CA LEU A 128 6.73 4.65 17.89
C LEU A 128 7.81 3.92 17.08
N ASP A 129 9.03 4.44 17.15
CA ASP A 129 10.15 3.93 16.36
C ASP A 129 10.41 2.44 16.63
N GLY A 130 10.64 1.68 15.57
CA GLY A 130 10.77 0.22 15.60
C GLY A 130 9.50 -0.56 15.91
N VAL A 131 8.34 0.10 16.15
CA VAL A 131 7.09 -0.57 16.54
C VAL A 131 5.95 -0.26 15.58
N LEU A 132 5.68 1.01 15.27
CA LEU A 132 4.53 1.41 14.47
C LEU A 132 4.82 2.64 13.59
N PRO A 133 4.81 2.50 12.24
CA PRO A 133 4.77 1.22 11.52
C PRO A 133 6.01 0.36 11.82
N PHE A 134 5.82 -0.95 11.94
CA PHE A 134 6.93 -1.89 12.11
C PHE A 134 7.75 -1.94 10.82
N ASN A 135 9.04 -1.65 10.95
CA ASN A 135 9.99 -1.64 9.85
C ASN A 135 10.94 -2.84 9.96
N LEU A 136 10.98 -3.64 8.90
CA LEU A 136 12.00 -4.66 8.70
C LEU A 136 12.51 -4.54 7.27
N ALA A 137 13.65 -3.89 7.10
CA ALA A 137 14.31 -3.66 5.82
C ALA A 137 14.89 -4.99 5.28
N ILE A 138 14.35 -5.50 4.16
CA ILE A 138 14.73 -6.81 3.60
C ILE A 138 14.86 -6.82 2.08
N GLY A 139 14.59 -5.70 1.41
CA GLY A 139 14.50 -5.66 -0.05
C GLY A 139 15.53 -4.75 -0.71
N PRO A 140 15.33 -4.46 -2.01
CA PRO A 140 16.19 -3.57 -2.76
C PRO A 140 16.37 -2.23 -2.06
N THR A 141 17.63 -1.80 -2.06
CA THR A 141 18.06 -0.49 -1.59
C THR A 141 18.41 0.36 -2.80
N SER A 142 17.73 1.49 -2.94
CA SER A 142 18.18 2.58 -3.80
C SER A 142 19.09 3.52 -3.01
N LEU A 143 19.63 4.54 -3.68
CA LEU A 143 20.38 5.60 -3.00
C LEU A 143 19.55 6.36 -1.95
N VAL A 144 18.20 6.30 -2.02
CA VAL A 144 17.31 7.16 -1.20
C VAL A 144 16.36 6.35 -0.31
N ALA A 145 16.03 5.11 -0.69
CA ALA A 145 15.02 4.30 -0.01
C ALA A 145 15.37 2.81 0.05
N ILE A 146 14.99 2.15 1.14
CA ILE A 146 15.16 0.70 1.36
C ILE A 146 13.79 0.05 1.44
N THR A 147 13.55 -0.97 0.61
CA THR A 147 12.30 -1.72 0.64
C THR A 147 12.17 -2.54 1.93
N SER A 148 10.99 -2.50 2.53
CA SER A 148 10.69 -3.15 3.80
C SER A 148 9.66 -4.27 3.65
N LEU A 149 9.52 -5.07 4.70
CA LEU A 149 8.62 -6.23 4.77
C LEU A 149 7.20 -5.92 4.29
N GLY A 150 6.68 -4.72 4.60
CA GLY A 150 5.36 -4.29 4.18
C GLY A 150 5.14 -4.40 2.66
N THR A 151 6.13 -4.06 1.83
CA THR A 151 5.95 -4.19 0.37
C THR A 151 5.72 -5.65 -0.06
N TYR A 152 6.45 -6.58 0.54
CA TYR A 152 6.34 -8.01 0.23
C TYR A 152 5.05 -8.62 0.75
N THR A 153 4.65 -8.28 1.96
CA THR A 153 3.39 -8.76 2.55
C THR A 153 2.19 -8.17 1.82
N LEU A 154 2.26 -6.93 1.35
CA LEU A 154 1.22 -6.31 0.54
C LEU A 154 1.02 -7.05 -0.79
N LEU A 155 2.13 -7.36 -1.48
CA LEU A 155 2.12 -8.16 -2.71
C LEU A 155 1.57 -9.57 -2.47
N ALA A 156 2.06 -10.26 -1.45
CA ALA A 156 1.57 -11.58 -1.08
C ALA A 156 0.06 -11.54 -0.76
N GLY A 157 -0.40 -10.52 -0.03
CA GLY A 157 -1.81 -10.33 0.30
C GLY A 157 -2.67 -10.16 -0.96
N GLY A 158 -2.24 -9.29 -1.88
CA GLY A 158 -2.89 -9.11 -3.16
C GLY A 158 -2.91 -10.36 -4.02
N VAL A 159 -1.80 -11.09 -4.14
CA VAL A 159 -1.72 -12.33 -4.93
C VAL A 159 -2.61 -13.43 -4.34
N LEU A 160 -2.59 -13.62 -3.02
CA LEU A 160 -3.43 -14.61 -2.35
C LEU A 160 -4.92 -14.31 -2.52
N GLY A 161 -5.30 -13.03 -2.40
CA GLY A 161 -6.65 -12.57 -2.72
C GLY A 161 -7.01 -12.94 -4.17
N LEU A 162 -6.20 -12.50 -5.14
CA LEU A 162 -6.48 -12.74 -6.56
C LEU A 162 -6.65 -14.23 -6.89
N VAL A 163 -5.74 -15.07 -6.40
CA VAL A 163 -5.80 -16.53 -6.59
C VAL A 163 -7.05 -17.10 -5.92
N GLY A 164 -7.38 -16.65 -4.70
CA GLY A 164 -8.59 -17.03 -3.99
C GLY A 164 -9.86 -16.68 -4.77
N GLY A 165 -9.94 -15.46 -5.30
CA GLY A 165 -10.99 -15.00 -6.18
C GLY A 165 -11.09 -15.83 -7.46
N ILE A 166 -9.98 -16.16 -8.11
CA ILE A 166 -9.98 -16.95 -9.35
C ILE A 166 -10.47 -18.39 -9.12
N ILE A 167 -10.00 -19.05 -8.06
CA ILE A 167 -10.43 -20.42 -7.69
C ILE A 167 -11.91 -20.45 -7.34
N GLY A 168 -12.43 -19.33 -6.80
CA GLY A 168 -13.86 -19.11 -6.63
C GLY A 168 -14.36 -19.34 -5.21
N THR A 169 -15.47 -18.67 -4.90
CA THR A 169 -16.13 -18.64 -3.59
C THR A 169 -17.42 -19.46 -3.54
N SER A 170 -17.83 -20.07 -4.66
CA SER A 170 -19.11 -20.78 -4.73
C SER A 170 -19.03 -22.16 -4.08
N ASP A 171 -19.90 -22.37 -3.09
CA ASP A 171 -20.29 -23.69 -2.59
C ASP A 171 -21.43 -24.22 -3.49
N PHE A 172 -21.08 -24.69 -4.70
CA PHE A 172 -21.94 -25.62 -5.45
C PHE A 172 -21.35 -27.01 -5.30
#